data_AF-A0A1F3LST1-F1
#
_entry.id   AF-A0A1F3LST1-F1
#
_cell.length_a   1.000
_cell.length_b   1.000
_cell.length_c   1.000
_cell.angle_alpha   90.00
_cell.angle_beta   90.00
_cell.angle_gamma   90.00
#
_symmetry.space_group_name_H-M   'P 1'
#
loop_
_entity.id
_entity.type
_entity.pdbx_description
1 polymer ?
#
loop_
_entity_poly.entity_id
_entity_poly.type
_entity_poly.pdbx_seq_one_letter_code
_entity_poly.pdbx_strand_id
1 'polypeptide(L)'
;MEILNLKLRDLRNEEHYKFNLDFSGLVTQFTPEALGIQPLYPVWQAAFDTEAAALDVVRASVFTDDLYDVDVARDVTFKGLAGTVTSALNHFNPDVKAAAARLEALFDTYGDVFGKPYDQETAAIIKLTAELEGAYAADVATLGIAGWVAELKTQNQAFDALKKSRYTENTAKPQQNLKLARVETDNAYRAIMKRISALVEINGGEAYAGFIAQLNQRITNYRLILAQRKGRSAARGKAPEKAPEGAGTPKEDE
;
A
#
# COMPACT_ATOMS: atom_id res chain seq x y z
N MET A 1 -5.47 -41.62 -10.52
CA MET A 1 -6.10 -40.35 -10.09
C MET A 1 -5.24 -39.21 -10.57
N GLU A 2 -5.83 -38.14 -11.09
CA GLU A 2 -5.10 -37.03 -11.72
C GLU A 2 -5.31 -35.73 -10.93
N ILE A 3 -4.26 -34.89 -10.86
CA ILE A 3 -4.32 -33.55 -10.29
C ILE A 3 -4.80 -32.58 -11.38
N LEU A 4 -5.84 -31.81 -11.08
CA LEU A 4 -6.40 -30.85 -12.02
C LEU A 4 -5.41 -29.70 -12.29
N ASN A 5 -5.37 -29.21 -13.54
CA ASN A 5 -4.58 -28.03 -13.89
C ASN A 5 -5.24 -26.71 -13.47
N LEU A 6 -4.52 -25.76 -12.88
CA LEU A 6 -5.01 -24.40 -12.62
C LEU A 6 -4.19 -23.38 -13.41
N LYS A 7 -4.85 -22.44 -14.08
CA LYS A 7 -4.17 -21.31 -14.75
C LYS A 7 -3.75 -20.27 -13.71
N LEU A 8 -2.69 -20.58 -12.95
CA LEU A 8 -2.19 -19.75 -11.85
C LEU A 8 -1.88 -18.31 -12.27
N ARG A 9 -1.36 -18.12 -13.48
CA ARG A 9 -1.09 -16.80 -14.08
C ARG A 9 -2.34 -15.91 -14.19
N ASP A 10 -3.53 -16.49 -14.34
CA ASP A 10 -4.78 -15.75 -14.53
C ASP A 10 -5.42 -15.31 -13.19
N LEU A 11 -4.90 -15.82 -12.06
CA LEU A 11 -5.29 -15.38 -10.73
C LEU A 11 -4.79 -13.94 -10.49
N ARG A 12 -5.62 -13.12 -9.85
CA ARG A 12 -5.18 -11.84 -9.28
C ARG A 12 -4.21 -12.10 -8.13
N ASN A 13 -3.41 -11.11 -7.77
CA ASN A 13 -2.37 -11.26 -6.74
C ASN A 13 -2.93 -11.87 -5.44
N GLU A 14 -4.06 -11.34 -4.96
CA GLU A 14 -4.74 -11.84 -3.75
C GLU A 14 -5.26 -13.27 -3.87
N GLU A 15 -5.80 -13.64 -5.04
CA GLU A 15 -6.33 -14.98 -5.27
C GLU A 15 -5.20 -16.00 -5.40
N HIS A 16 -4.07 -15.58 -5.99
CA HIS A 16 -2.87 -16.39 -6.14
C HIS A 16 -2.20 -16.63 -4.78
N TYR A 17 -2.04 -15.57 -3.98
CA TYR A 17 -1.57 -15.67 -2.59
C TYR A 17 -2.46 -16.60 -1.76
N LYS A 18 -3.79 -16.40 -1.81
CA LYS A 18 -4.74 -17.23 -1.05
C LYS A 18 -4.72 -18.70 -1.48
N PHE A 19 -4.56 -18.98 -2.78
CA PHE A 19 -4.42 -20.34 -3.29
C PHE A 19 -3.17 -21.03 -2.74
N ASN A 20 -2.02 -20.35 -2.75
CA ASN A 20 -0.77 -20.88 -2.23
C ASN A 20 -0.82 -21.07 -0.71
N LEU A 21 -1.49 -20.17 0.03
CA LEU A 21 -1.74 -20.33 1.46
C LEU A 21 -2.61 -21.57 1.74
N ASP A 22 -3.68 -21.77 0.96
CA ASP A 22 -4.53 -22.95 1.06
C ASP A 22 -3.76 -24.25 0.75
N PHE A 23 -2.84 -24.20 -0.22
CA PHE A 23 -1.98 -25.32 -0.57
C PHE A 23 -0.98 -25.64 0.55
N SER A 24 -0.33 -24.64 1.15
CA SER A 24 0.54 -24.82 2.31
C SER A 24 -0.18 -25.54 3.45
N GLY A 25 -1.36 -25.05 3.83
CA GLY A 25 -2.17 -25.69 4.89
C GLY A 25 -2.52 -27.14 4.58
N LEU A 26 -2.79 -27.46 3.31
CA LEU A 26 -3.05 -28.83 2.88
C LEU A 26 -1.79 -29.71 2.93
N VAL A 27 -0.63 -29.20 2.52
CA VAL A 27 0.64 -29.94 2.64
C VAL A 27 0.99 -30.18 4.10
N THR A 28 0.79 -29.20 4.99
CA THR A 28 1.00 -29.39 6.44
C THR A 28 0.09 -30.47 7.00
N GLN A 29 -1.19 -30.50 6.60
CA GLN A 29 -2.14 -31.52 7.02
C GLN A 29 -1.71 -32.94 6.62
N PHE A 30 -1.18 -33.11 5.40
CA PHE A 30 -0.77 -34.43 4.87
C PHE A 30 0.70 -34.75 5.10
N THR A 31 1.49 -33.81 5.59
CA THR A 31 2.96 -33.83 5.74
C THR A 31 3.74 -33.92 4.42
N PRO A 32 4.85 -33.18 4.27
CA PRO A 32 5.77 -33.34 3.14
C PRO A 32 6.29 -34.77 2.98
N GLU A 33 6.44 -35.50 4.08
CA GLU A 33 6.95 -36.86 4.14
C GLU A 33 6.01 -37.86 3.49
N ALA A 34 4.74 -37.87 3.89
CA ALA A 34 3.77 -38.81 3.32
C ALA A 34 3.51 -38.51 1.83
N LEU A 35 3.70 -37.26 1.41
CA LEU A 35 3.56 -36.84 0.01
C LEU A 35 4.83 -37.08 -0.83
N GLY A 36 5.97 -37.41 -0.21
CA GLY A 36 7.25 -37.65 -0.89
C GLY A 36 7.86 -36.39 -1.53
N ILE A 37 7.66 -35.23 -0.91
CA ILE A 37 8.04 -33.91 -1.44
C ILE A 37 8.97 -33.13 -0.51
N GLN A 38 9.57 -33.76 0.51
CA GLN A 38 10.49 -33.14 1.46
C GLN A 38 11.57 -32.24 0.82
N PRO A 39 12.23 -32.61 -0.30
CA PRO A 39 13.22 -31.73 -0.92
C PRO A 39 12.61 -30.56 -1.71
N LEU A 40 11.33 -30.65 -2.09
CA LEU A 40 10.66 -29.64 -2.94
C LEU A 40 9.85 -28.64 -2.11
N TYR A 41 9.30 -29.07 -0.97
CA TYR A 41 8.44 -28.21 -0.15
C TYR A 41 9.16 -26.97 0.41
N PRO A 42 10.40 -27.05 0.95
CA PRO A 42 11.14 -25.87 1.39
C PRO A 42 11.46 -24.90 0.25
N VAL A 43 11.73 -25.42 -0.96
CA VAL A 43 11.99 -24.59 -2.14
C VAL A 43 10.74 -23.80 -2.53
N TRP A 44 9.58 -24.46 -2.52
CA TRP A 44 8.30 -23.79 -2.74
C TRP A 44 7.97 -22.78 -1.64
N GLN A 45 8.19 -23.13 -0.37
CA GLN A 45 7.93 -22.23 0.76
C GLN A 45 8.77 -20.95 0.65
N ALA A 46 10.07 -21.06 0.37
CA ALA A 46 10.94 -19.91 0.19
C ALA A 46 10.50 -18.99 -0.98
N ALA A 47 10.04 -19.59 -2.08
CA ALA A 47 9.47 -18.84 -3.21
C ALA A 47 8.17 -18.12 -2.81
N PHE A 48 7.28 -18.81 -2.08
CA PHE A 48 6.02 -18.25 -1.60
C PHE A 48 6.22 -17.13 -0.58
N ASP A 49 7.20 -17.25 0.33
CA ASP A 49 7.55 -16.21 1.30
C ASP A 49 8.09 -14.96 0.58
N THR A 50 8.90 -15.16 -0.47
CA THR A 50 9.40 -14.08 -1.32
C THR A 50 8.25 -13.36 -2.04
N GLU A 51 7.28 -14.12 -2.55
CA GLU A 51 6.08 -13.57 -3.17
C GLU A 51 5.21 -12.79 -2.18
N ALA A 52 5.01 -13.31 -0.97
CA ALA A 52 4.25 -12.66 0.09
C ALA A 52 4.87 -11.29 0.45
N ALA A 53 6.19 -11.24 0.64
CA ALA A 53 6.91 -10.00 0.88
C ALA A 53 6.77 -9.01 -0.29
N ALA A 54 6.88 -9.48 -1.53
CA ALA A 54 6.69 -8.64 -2.72
C ALA A 54 5.26 -8.11 -2.85
N LEU A 55 4.25 -8.90 -2.45
CA LEU A 55 2.85 -8.48 -2.43
C LEU A 55 2.61 -7.36 -1.42
N ASP A 56 3.21 -7.46 -0.23
CA ASP A 56 3.08 -6.41 0.80
C ASP A 56 3.71 -5.09 0.34
N VAL A 57 4.84 -5.11 -0.37
CA VAL A 57 5.42 -3.90 -0.99
C VAL A 57 4.49 -3.32 -2.06
N VAL A 58 3.85 -4.16 -2.89
CA VAL A 58 2.88 -3.68 -3.88
C VAL A 58 1.66 -3.05 -3.22
N ARG A 59 1.16 -3.63 -2.11
CA ARG A 59 0.07 -3.04 -1.33
C ARG A 59 0.49 -1.69 -0.73
N ALA A 60 1.65 -1.63 -0.08
CA ALA A 60 2.25 -0.40 0.46
C ALA A 60 2.32 0.72 -0.59
N SER A 61 2.77 0.40 -1.80
CA SER A 61 2.87 1.35 -2.91
C SER A 61 1.53 1.89 -3.41
N VAL A 62 0.41 1.18 -3.18
CA VAL A 62 -0.94 1.60 -3.61
C VAL A 62 -1.59 2.55 -2.58
N PHE A 63 -1.10 2.59 -1.34
CA PHE A 63 -1.55 3.55 -0.32
C PHE A 63 -0.95 4.95 -0.55
N THR A 64 -1.27 5.55 -1.71
CA THR A 64 -1.06 6.98 -1.97
C THR A 64 -1.70 7.86 -0.89
N ASP A 65 -2.76 7.34 -0.27
CA ASP A 65 -3.59 7.97 0.76
C ASP A 65 -2.80 8.30 2.04
N ASP A 66 -1.82 7.48 2.44
CA ASP A 66 -1.04 7.73 3.67
C ASP A 66 -0.20 9.02 3.60
N LEU A 67 0.35 9.37 2.43
CA LEU A 67 1.13 10.60 2.29
C LEU A 67 0.23 11.82 2.28
N TYR A 68 -0.97 11.70 1.69
CA TYR A 68 -1.97 12.76 1.71
C TYR A 68 -2.48 13.01 3.15
N ASP A 69 -2.78 11.96 3.91
CA ASP A 69 -3.27 12.11 5.28
C ASP A 69 -2.22 12.74 6.21
N VAL A 70 -0.95 12.34 6.07
CA VAL A 70 0.16 12.93 6.83
C VAL A 70 0.41 14.38 6.43
N ASP A 71 0.24 14.72 5.15
CA ASP A 71 0.30 16.09 4.64
C ASP A 71 -0.82 16.96 5.22
N VAL A 72 -2.06 16.47 5.18
CA VAL A 72 -3.23 17.15 5.76
C VAL A 72 -3.04 17.38 7.26
N ALA A 73 -2.50 16.42 7.99
CA ALA A 73 -2.22 16.58 9.42
C ALA A 73 -1.20 17.72 9.66
N ARG A 74 -0.12 17.76 8.87
CA ARG A 74 0.91 18.80 8.92
C ARG A 74 0.34 20.18 8.62
N ASP A 75 -0.49 20.28 7.59
CA ASP A 75 -1.21 21.50 7.19
C ASP A 75 -2.08 22.03 8.33
N VAL A 76 -2.87 21.16 8.96
CA VAL A 76 -3.77 21.52 10.05
C VAL A 76 -2.97 22.02 11.25
N THR A 77 -1.88 21.33 11.60
CA THR A 77 -1.02 21.73 12.72
C THR A 77 -0.35 23.07 12.46
N PHE A 78 0.18 23.30 11.25
CA PHE A 78 0.76 24.59 10.88
C PHE A 78 -0.27 25.73 10.97
N LYS A 79 -1.49 25.52 10.42
CA LYS A 79 -2.58 26.50 10.49
C LYS A 79 -2.98 26.81 11.94
N GLY A 80 -3.06 25.79 12.80
CA GLY A 80 -3.35 25.97 14.22
C GLY A 80 -2.27 26.74 14.96
N LEU A 81 -1.00 26.45 14.68
CA LEU A 81 0.14 27.18 15.23
C LEU A 81 0.14 28.65 14.78
N ALA A 82 0.05 28.92 13.48
CA ALA A 82 0.00 30.28 12.94
C ALA A 82 -1.19 31.07 13.49
N GLY A 83 -2.39 30.48 13.49
CA GLY A 83 -3.58 31.10 14.07
C GLY A 83 -3.45 31.41 15.56
N THR A 84 -2.71 30.59 16.32
CA THR A 84 -2.42 30.85 17.73
C THR A 84 -1.53 32.09 17.90
N VAL A 85 -0.49 32.23 17.05
CA VAL A 85 0.39 33.41 17.04
C VAL A 85 -0.41 34.68 16.67
N THR A 86 -1.18 34.64 15.59
CA THR A 86 -1.99 35.78 15.15
C THR A 86 -3.01 36.18 16.22
N SER A 87 -3.65 35.21 16.89
CA SER A 87 -4.59 35.52 17.99
C SER A 87 -3.89 36.18 19.18
N ALA A 88 -2.65 35.82 19.47
CA ALA A 88 -1.87 36.37 20.58
C ALA A 88 -1.48 37.85 20.37
N LEU A 89 -1.59 38.38 19.14
CA LEU A 89 -1.43 39.81 18.85
C LEU A 89 -2.47 40.69 19.55
N ASN A 90 -3.55 40.12 20.07
CA ASN A 90 -4.58 40.84 20.83
C ASN A 90 -4.65 40.39 22.30
N HIS A 91 -3.60 39.71 22.79
CA HIS A 91 -3.57 39.21 24.15
C HIS A 91 -3.52 40.35 25.19
N PHE A 92 -4.18 40.15 26.34
CA PHE A 92 -4.26 41.16 27.41
C PHE A 92 -2.92 41.38 28.12
N ASN A 93 -2.05 40.36 28.16
CA ASN A 93 -0.69 40.47 28.67
C ASN A 93 0.22 41.11 27.61
N PRO A 94 0.84 42.28 27.89
CA PRO A 94 1.70 42.98 26.94
C PRO A 94 2.95 42.18 26.53
N ASP A 95 3.50 41.34 27.40
CA ASP A 95 4.69 40.53 27.09
C ASP A 95 4.35 39.45 26.05
N VAL A 96 3.19 38.81 26.20
CA VAL A 96 2.66 37.85 25.23
C VAL A 96 2.38 38.53 23.89
N LYS A 97 1.80 39.74 23.93
CA LYS A 97 1.54 40.53 22.71
C LYS A 97 2.83 40.88 21.96
N ALA A 98 3.88 41.27 22.68
CA ALA A 98 5.17 41.62 22.09
C ALA A 98 5.89 40.39 21.52
N ALA A 99 5.84 39.25 22.21
CA ALA A 99 6.36 37.97 21.70
C ALA A 99 5.60 37.52 20.45
N ALA A 100 4.26 37.64 20.45
CA ALA A 100 3.43 37.33 19.30
C ALA A 100 3.78 38.20 18.08
N ALA A 101 4.05 39.49 18.26
CA ALA A 101 4.46 40.37 17.16
C ALA A 101 5.80 39.97 16.52
N ARG A 102 6.76 39.48 17.32
CA ARG A 102 8.05 38.96 16.81
C ARG A 102 7.85 37.66 16.04
N LEU A 103 7.02 36.76 16.58
CA LEU A 103 6.70 35.49 15.94
C LEU A 103 5.88 35.70 14.66
N GLU A 104 4.90 36.60 14.64
CA GLU A 104 4.13 36.91 13.42
C GLU A 104 5.05 37.38 12.29
N ALA A 105 5.99 38.29 12.60
CA ALA A 105 6.99 38.73 11.63
C ALA A 105 7.85 37.59 11.09
N LEU A 106 8.19 36.60 11.94
CA LEU A 106 8.86 35.37 11.50
C LEU A 106 7.96 34.57 10.53
N PHE A 107 6.71 34.29 10.91
CA PHE A 107 5.77 33.51 10.08
C PHE A 107 5.54 34.18 8.72
N ASP A 108 5.45 35.51 8.67
CA ASP A 108 5.32 36.29 7.44
C ASP A 108 6.50 36.07 6.47
N THR A 109 7.72 35.83 6.98
CA THR A 109 8.87 35.53 6.10
C THR A 109 8.76 34.19 5.38
N TYR A 110 8.03 33.23 5.95
CA TYR A 110 7.78 31.92 5.36
C TYR A 110 6.53 31.94 4.44
N GLY A 111 5.59 32.84 4.73
CA GLY A 111 4.35 33.04 3.99
C GLY A 111 3.40 31.85 4.09
N ASP A 112 2.61 31.61 3.04
CA ASP A 112 1.77 30.41 2.96
C ASP A 112 2.66 29.17 2.78
N VAL A 113 2.85 28.43 3.87
CA VAL A 113 3.67 27.20 3.92
C VAL A 113 2.89 26.00 3.41
N PHE A 114 1.60 25.87 3.76
CA PHE A 114 0.77 24.73 3.37
C PHE A 114 0.36 24.77 1.88
N GLY A 115 0.36 25.94 1.25
CA GLY A 115 0.17 26.07 -0.20
C GLY A 115 1.39 25.68 -1.05
N LYS A 116 2.53 25.32 -0.43
CA LYS A 116 3.77 25.03 -1.16
C LYS A 116 3.80 23.60 -1.69
N PRO A 117 4.58 23.32 -2.76
CA PRO A 117 4.92 21.96 -3.13
C PRO A 117 5.63 21.23 -1.98
N TYR A 118 5.39 19.92 -1.83
CA TYR A 118 5.88 19.09 -0.73
C TYR A 118 7.35 19.31 -0.32
N ASP A 119 8.29 19.41 -1.27
CA ASP A 119 9.71 19.62 -0.91
C ASP A 119 9.97 21.02 -0.35
N GLN A 120 9.27 22.03 -0.86
CA GLN A 120 9.38 23.40 -0.39
C GLN A 120 8.71 23.56 0.97
N GLU A 121 7.54 22.94 1.18
CA GLU A 121 6.87 22.91 2.47
C GLU A 121 7.74 22.21 3.52
N THR A 122 8.25 21.02 3.23
CA THR A 122 9.12 20.27 4.15
C THR A 122 10.35 21.10 4.53
N ALA A 123 11.01 21.75 3.56
CA ALA A 123 12.18 22.59 3.82
C ALA A 123 11.82 23.85 4.63
N ALA A 124 10.66 24.45 4.38
CA ALA A 124 10.15 25.59 5.14
C ALA A 124 9.92 25.21 6.61
N ILE A 125 9.22 24.10 6.86
CA ILE A 125 8.92 23.65 8.22
C ILE A 125 10.18 23.24 8.99
N ILE A 126 11.17 22.61 8.33
CA ILE A 126 12.47 22.32 8.97
C ILE A 126 13.13 23.59 9.50
N LYS A 127 13.19 24.64 8.67
CA LYS A 127 13.85 25.89 9.06
C LYS A 127 13.02 26.65 10.10
N LEU A 128 11.71 26.76 9.91
CA LEU A 128 10.81 27.44 10.83
C LEU A 128 10.88 26.82 12.23
N THR A 129 10.74 25.50 12.35
CA THR A 129 10.80 24.82 13.65
C THR A 129 12.16 24.97 14.31
N ALA A 130 13.26 24.96 13.55
CA ALA A 130 14.59 25.22 14.10
C ALA A 130 14.76 26.66 14.62
N GLU A 131 14.21 27.67 13.93
CA GLU A 131 14.23 29.05 14.40
C GLU A 131 13.37 29.25 15.65
N LEU A 132 12.20 28.60 15.70
CA LEU A 132 11.28 28.61 16.85
C LEU A 132 11.90 27.94 18.08
N GLU A 133 12.62 26.84 17.91
CA GLU A 133 13.35 26.17 19.00
C GLU A 133 14.66 26.87 19.39
N GLY A 134 15.16 27.76 18.52
CA GLY A 134 16.43 28.46 18.70
C GLY A 134 16.24 29.93 19.05
N ALA A 135 16.37 30.80 18.04
CA ALA A 135 16.36 32.25 18.21
C ALA A 135 15.07 32.78 18.87
N TYR A 136 13.94 32.09 18.68
CA TYR A 136 12.63 32.50 19.19
C TYR A 136 12.13 31.63 20.37
N ALA A 137 12.99 30.80 20.98
CA ALA A 137 12.58 29.88 22.05
C ALA A 137 11.93 30.57 23.25
N ALA A 138 12.41 31.77 23.61
CA ALA A 138 11.83 32.56 24.68
C ALA A 138 10.41 33.02 24.32
N ASP A 139 10.18 33.45 23.09
CA ASP A 139 8.86 33.89 22.61
C ASP A 139 7.88 32.71 22.54
N VAL A 140 8.35 31.55 22.07
CA VAL A 140 7.60 30.28 22.08
C VAL A 140 7.18 29.89 23.50
N ALA A 141 8.07 30.05 24.48
CA ALA A 141 7.76 29.78 25.88
C ALA A 141 6.75 30.79 26.45
N THR A 142 6.90 32.08 26.13
CA THR A 142 5.96 33.15 26.55
C THR A 142 4.56 32.92 26.01
N LEU A 143 4.41 32.42 24.77
CA LEU A 143 3.11 32.11 24.18
C LEU A 143 2.57 30.72 24.58
N GLY A 144 3.39 29.85 25.14
CA GLY A 144 2.99 28.48 25.49
C GLY A 144 2.75 27.57 24.28
N ILE A 145 3.39 27.84 23.14
CA ILE A 145 3.17 27.12 21.87
C ILE A 145 4.19 26.01 21.60
N ALA A 146 5.05 25.67 22.58
CA ALA A 146 6.09 24.65 22.40
C ALA A 146 5.54 23.29 21.93
N GLY A 147 4.35 22.89 22.41
CA GLY A 147 3.68 21.66 21.98
C GLY A 147 3.31 21.64 20.49
N TRP A 148 2.86 22.78 19.96
CA TRP A 148 2.56 22.94 18.53
C TRP A 148 3.83 22.83 17.68
N VAL A 149 4.92 23.45 18.12
CA VAL A 149 6.21 23.40 17.41
C VAL A 149 6.75 21.97 17.34
N ALA A 150 6.70 21.25 18.47
CA ALA A 150 7.12 19.86 18.54
C ALA A 150 6.27 18.95 17.64
N GLU A 151 4.95 19.07 17.69
CA GLU A 151 4.03 18.26 16.87
C GLU A 151 4.26 18.52 15.37
N LEU A 152 4.36 19.79 14.96
CA LEU A 152 4.62 20.15 13.57
C LEU A 152 5.94 19.56 13.07
N LYS A 153 6.99 19.60 13.90
CA LYS A 153 8.29 19.01 13.59
C LYS A 153 8.19 17.49 13.44
N THR A 154 7.50 16.81 14.35
CA THR A 154 7.28 15.36 14.30
C THR A 154 6.52 14.95 13.03
N GLN A 155 5.43 15.64 12.70
CA GLN A 155 4.64 15.36 11.49
C GLN A 155 5.45 15.59 10.21
N ASN A 156 6.25 16.67 10.17
CA ASN A 156 7.11 16.94 9.02
C ASN A 156 8.22 15.91 8.82
N GLN A 157 8.80 15.39 9.92
CA GLN A 157 9.77 14.29 9.86
C GLN A 157 9.12 12.99 9.37
N ALA A 158 7.91 12.68 9.83
CA ALA A 158 7.15 11.52 9.36
C ALA A 158 6.84 11.62 7.86
N PHE A 159 6.42 12.80 7.40
CA PHE A 159 6.19 13.07 5.98
C PHE A 159 7.45 12.86 5.14
N ASP A 160 8.57 13.47 5.53
CA ASP A 160 9.84 13.37 4.80
C ASP A 160 10.37 11.93 4.75
N ALA A 161 10.23 11.18 5.85
CA ALA A 161 10.57 9.75 5.90
C ALA A 161 9.70 8.91 4.94
N LEU A 162 8.39 9.13 4.94
CA LEU A 162 7.44 8.43 4.06
C LEU A 162 7.66 8.79 2.58
N LYS A 163 7.96 10.05 2.28
CA LYS A 163 8.29 10.48 0.92
C LYS A 163 9.61 9.86 0.44
N LYS A 164 10.61 9.73 1.32
CA LYS A 164 11.89 9.08 1.02
C LYS A 164 11.76 7.57 0.83
N SER A 165 10.94 6.87 1.62
CA SER A 165 10.71 5.43 1.42
C SER A 165 10.15 5.14 0.03
N ARG A 166 9.26 6.01 -0.48
CA ARG A 166 8.72 5.92 -1.85
C ARG A 166 9.78 6.00 -2.95
N TYR A 167 10.86 6.77 -2.79
CA TYR A 167 11.94 6.79 -3.79
C TYR A 167 12.67 5.44 -3.86
N THR A 168 12.88 4.80 -2.71
CA THR A 168 13.49 3.47 -2.61
C THR A 168 12.55 2.40 -3.17
N GLU A 169 11.26 2.45 -2.85
CA GLU A 169 10.24 1.51 -3.33
C GLU A 169 10.00 1.62 -4.84
N ASN A 170 9.87 2.83 -5.40
CA ASN A 170 9.64 3.00 -6.84
C ASN A 170 10.84 2.57 -7.70
N THR A 171 12.07 2.71 -7.18
CA THR A 171 13.28 2.23 -7.87
C THR A 171 13.31 0.70 -7.98
N ALA A 172 12.66 0.00 -7.04
CA ALA A 172 12.64 -1.47 -7.01
C ALA A 172 11.69 -2.12 -8.02
N LYS A 173 10.89 -1.36 -8.78
CA LYS A 173 9.84 -1.89 -9.70
C LYS A 173 8.95 -2.95 -9.02
N PRO A 174 8.20 -2.60 -7.95
CA PRO A 174 7.51 -3.57 -7.10
C PRO A 174 6.59 -4.55 -7.86
N GLN A 175 5.84 -4.04 -8.84
CA GLN A 175 4.95 -4.87 -9.68
C GLN A 175 5.72 -5.89 -10.55
N GLN A 176 6.91 -5.51 -11.04
CA GLN A 176 7.76 -6.43 -11.79
C GLN A 176 8.33 -7.51 -10.87
N ASN A 177 8.76 -7.13 -9.66
CA ASN A 177 9.30 -8.08 -8.68
C ASN A 177 8.23 -9.08 -8.22
N LEU A 178 7.02 -8.60 -7.90
CA LEU A 178 5.90 -9.48 -7.57
C LEU A 178 5.58 -10.44 -8.72
N LYS A 179 5.60 -9.96 -9.97
CA LYS A 179 5.39 -10.82 -11.14
C LYS A 179 6.46 -11.90 -11.26
N LEU A 180 7.72 -11.58 -11.02
CA LEU A 180 8.82 -12.56 -11.04
C LEU A 180 8.70 -13.55 -9.88
N ALA A 181 8.41 -13.09 -8.67
CA ALA A 181 8.20 -13.95 -7.50
C ALA A 181 7.06 -14.95 -7.72
N ARG A 182 5.93 -14.50 -8.29
CA ARG A 182 4.81 -15.39 -8.67
C ARG A 182 5.22 -16.47 -9.67
N VAL A 183 6.12 -16.16 -10.60
CA VAL A 183 6.63 -17.15 -11.57
C VAL A 183 7.45 -18.23 -10.86
N GLU A 184 8.28 -17.85 -9.89
CA GLU A 184 9.07 -18.81 -9.11
C GLU A 184 8.18 -19.70 -8.23
N THR A 185 7.19 -19.12 -7.53
CA THR A 185 6.19 -19.89 -6.76
C THR A 185 5.43 -20.88 -7.66
N ASP A 186 4.98 -20.42 -8.83
CA ASP A 186 4.30 -21.22 -9.84
C ASP A 186 5.16 -22.41 -10.30
N ASN A 187 6.45 -22.17 -10.57
CA ASN A 187 7.39 -23.19 -11.02
C ASN A 187 7.62 -24.25 -9.94
N ALA A 188 7.84 -23.82 -8.69
CA ALA A 188 8.01 -24.71 -7.56
C ALA A 188 6.74 -25.53 -7.27
N TYR A 189 5.56 -24.91 -7.36
CA TYR A 189 4.27 -25.61 -7.22
C TYR A 189 4.12 -26.70 -8.29
N ARG A 190 4.40 -26.38 -9.57
CA ARG A 190 4.34 -27.36 -10.67
C ARG A 190 5.33 -28.50 -10.47
N ALA A 191 6.51 -28.24 -9.92
CA ALA A 191 7.49 -29.27 -9.60
C ALA A 191 6.98 -30.26 -8.53
N ILE A 192 6.31 -29.75 -7.49
CA ILE A 192 5.65 -30.59 -6.47
C ILE A 192 4.54 -31.43 -7.11
N MET A 193 3.66 -30.81 -7.92
CA MET A 193 2.57 -31.54 -8.59
C MET A 193 3.10 -32.66 -9.49
N LYS A 194 4.15 -32.38 -10.27
CA LYS A 194 4.82 -33.37 -11.11
C LYS A 194 5.39 -34.52 -10.29
N ARG A 195 6.01 -34.24 -9.14
CA ARG A 195 6.53 -35.27 -8.23
C ARG A 195 5.42 -36.16 -7.68
N ILE A 196 4.32 -35.56 -7.19
CA ILE A 196 3.20 -36.32 -6.65
C ILE A 196 2.56 -37.18 -7.74
N SER A 197 2.32 -36.65 -8.94
CA SER A 197 1.79 -37.42 -10.07
C SER A 197 2.68 -38.61 -10.43
N ALA A 198 4.00 -38.43 -10.45
CA ALA A 198 4.94 -39.53 -10.71
C ALA A 198 4.90 -40.59 -9.60
N LEU A 199 4.82 -40.19 -8.33
CA LEU A 199 4.73 -41.13 -7.21
C LEU A 199 3.42 -41.92 -7.21
N VAL A 200 2.30 -41.28 -7.61
CA VAL A 200 1.01 -41.96 -7.80
C VAL A 200 1.08 -43.02 -8.90
N GLU A 201 1.81 -42.75 -9.98
CA GLU A 201 2.01 -43.69 -11.07
C GLU A 201 2.87 -44.89 -10.65
N ILE A 202 3.91 -44.66 -9.85
CA ILE A 202 4.84 -45.71 -9.41
C ILE A 202 4.27 -46.54 -8.25
N ASN A 203 3.69 -45.90 -7.24
CA ASN A 203 3.30 -46.55 -5.97
C ASN A 203 1.81 -46.88 -5.89
N GLY A 204 1.01 -46.45 -6.88
CA GLY A 204 -0.44 -46.48 -6.80
C GLY A 204 -1.02 -45.25 -6.09
N GLY A 205 -2.31 -44.99 -6.32
CA GLY A 205 -2.95 -43.74 -5.91
C GLY A 205 -3.55 -43.72 -4.50
N GLU A 206 -3.64 -44.85 -3.81
CA GLU A 206 -4.39 -44.97 -2.55
C GLU A 206 -3.87 -44.03 -1.46
N ALA A 207 -2.55 -44.00 -1.24
CA ALA A 207 -1.90 -43.11 -0.27
C ALA A 207 -2.08 -41.61 -0.57
N TYR A 208 -2.35 -41.25 -1.83
CA TYR A 208 -2.49 -39.86 -2.28
C TYR A 208 -3.95 -39.42 -2.47
N ALA A 209 -4.91 -40.34 -2.35
CA ALA A 209 -6.31 -40.12 -2.70
C ALA A 209 -6.91 -38.91 -1.96
N GLY A 210 -6.70 -38.84 -0.64
CA GLY A 210 -7.22 -37.77 0.20
C GLY A 210 -6.65 -36.40 -0.14
N PHE A 211 -5.34 -36.33 -0.38
CA PHE A 211 -4.66 -35.09 -0.77
C PHE A 211 -5.15 -34.61 -2.14
N ILE A 212 -5.17 -35.49 -3.14
CA ILE A 212 -5.58 -35.16 -4.51
C ILE A 212 -7.04 -34.71 -4.53
N ALA A 213 -7.94 -35.38 -3.80
CA ALA A 213 -9.35 -34.98 -3.74
C ALA A 213 -9.53 -33.57 -3.17
N GLN A 214 -8.90 -33.26 -2.04
CA GLN A 214 -9.00 -31.94 -1.40
C GLN A 214 -8.34 -30.84 -2.23
N LEU A 215 -7.18 -31.13 -2.84
CA LEU A 215 -6.52 -30.19 -3.74
C LEU A 215 -7.39 -29.91 -4.98
N ASN A 216 -7.97 -30.94 -5.59
CA ASN A 216 -8.84 -30.79 -6.76
C ASN A 216 -10.12 -30.01 -6.43
N GLN A 217 -10.66 -30.14 -5.23
CA GLN A 217 -11.78 -29.31 -4.77
C GLN A 217 -11.40 -27.83 -4.73
N ARG A 218 -10.23 -27.50 -4.15
CA ARG A 218 -9.71 -26.12 -4.13
C ARG A 218 -9.51 -25.60 -5.56
N ILE A 219 -8.85 -26.37 -6.43
CA ILE A 219 -8.63 -26.00 -7.83
C ILE A 219 -9.95 -25.75 -8.57
N THR A 220 -10.98 -26.56 -8.32
CA THR A 220 -12.31 -26.38 -8.90
C THR A 220 -12.93 -25.06 -8.48
N ASN A 221 -12.82 -24.68 -7.20
CA ASN A 221 -13.30 -23.39 -6.70
C ASN A 221 -12.60 -22.20 -7.40
N TYR A 222 -11.27 -22.24 -7.52
CA TYR A 222 -10.53 -21.17 -8.21
C TYR A 222 -10.83 -21.12 -9.71
N ARG A 223 -11.02 -22.27 -10.38
CA ARG A 223 -11.49 -22.32 -11.77
C ARG A 223 -12.87 -21.68 -11.94
N LEU A 224 -13.79 -21.88 -10.99
CA LEU A 224 -15.10 -21.23 -10.99
C LEU A 224 -14.98 -19.71 -10.86
N ILE A 225 -14.13 -19.21 -9.95
CA ILE A 225 -13.85 -17.77 -9.79
C ILE A 225 -13.36 -17.17 -11.13
N LEU A 226 -12.42 -17.84 -11.79
CA LEU A 226 -11.89 -17.42 -13.09
C LEU A 226 -12.98 -17.42 -14.18
N ALA A 227 -13.80 -18.47 -14.24
CA ALA A 227 -14.89 -18.60 -15.20
C ALA A 227 -15.95 -17.50 -15.02
N GLN A 228 -16.38 -17.25 -13.78
CA GLN A 228 -17.32 -16.17 -13.44
C GLN A 228 -16.76 -14.79 -13.80
N ARG A 229 -15.47 -14.56 -13.58
CA ARG A 229 -14.82 -13.30 -13.98
C ARG A 229 -14.81 -13.12 -15.49
N LYS A 230 -14.47 -14.17 -16.24
CA LYS A 230 -14.51 -14.16 -17.71
C LYS A 230 -15.93 -13.89 -18.23
N GLY A 231 -16.94 -14.54 -17.64
CA GLY A 231 -18.36 -14.32 -17.97
C GLY A 231 -18.80 -12.87 -17.75
N ARG A 232 -18.47 -12.29 -16.58
CA ARG A 232 -18.77 -10.88 -16.27
C ARG A 232 -18.08 -9.90 -17.25
N SER A 233 -16.83 -10.16 -17.61
CA SER A 233 -16.10 -9.34 -18.59
C SER A 233 -16.75 -9.40 -19.98
N ALA A 234 -17.19 -10.59 -20.41
CA ALA A 234 -17.86 -10.76 -21.70
C ALA A 234 -19.25 -10.08 -21.75
N ALA A 235 -19.98 -10.07 -20.62
CA ALA A 235 -21.25 -9.35 -20.51
C ALA A 235 -21.06 -7.82 -20.55
N ARG A 236 -20.02 -7.28 -19.89
CA ARG A 236 -19.70 -5.84 -19.93
C ARG A 236 -19.28 -5.36 -21.32
N GLY A 237 -18.56 -6.18 -22.10
CA GLY A 237 -18.18 -5.86 -23.48
C GLY A 237 -19.33 -5.95 -24.50
N LYS A 238 -20.52 -6.41 -24.09
CA LYS A 238 -21.73 -6.51 -24.93
C LYS A 238 -22.84 -5.54 -24.50
N ALA A 239 -22.60 -4.68 -23.50
CA ALA A 239 -23.56 -3.63 -23.16
C ALA A 239 -23.66 -2.64 -24.34
N PRO A 240 -24.86 -2.22 -24.77
CA PRO A 240 -25.01 -1.29 -25.88
C PRO A 240 -24.35 0.04 -25.51
N GLU A 241 -23.56 0.56 -26.44
CA GLU A 241 -22.98 1.90 -26.40
C GLU A 241 -24.11 2.91 -26.07
N LYS A 242 -23.98 3.62 -24.94
CA LYS A 242 -24.94 4.67 -24.59
C LYS A 242 -24.96 5.68 -25.74
N ALA A 243 -26.14 5.90 -26.32
CA ALA A 243 -26.35 6.96 -27.30
C ALA A 243 -25.87 8.30 -26.72
N PRO A 244 -25.23 9.18 -27.51
CA PRO A 244 -24.77 10.46 -27.01
C PRO A 244 -25.98 11.34 -26.71
N GLU A 245 -26.19 11.64 -25.43
CA GLU A 245 -27.09 12.69 -24.97
C GLU A 245 -26.43 14.05 -25.24
N GLY A 246 -26.92 14.77 -26.24
CA GLY A 246 -26.37 16.07 -26.62
C GLY A 246 -27.01 16.67 -27.87
N ALA A 247 -28.35 16.63 -27.99
CA ALA A 247 -29.05 17.47 -28.94
C ALA A 247 -29.02 18.91 -28.42
N GLY A 248 -28.13 19.73 -28.97
CA GLY A 248 -28.05 21.15 -28.70
C GLY A 248 -29.37 21.83 -29.08
N THR A 249 -29.90 22.61 -28.14
CA THR A 249 -30.89 23.66 -28.42
C THR A 249 -30.27 24.70 -29.36
N PRO A 250 -30.88 25.01 -30.52
CA PRO A 250 -30.47 26.16 -31.32
C PRO A 250 -30.86 27.44 -30.58
N LYS A 251 -29.91 28.37 -30.43
CA LYS A 251 -30.24 29.78 -30.20
C LYS A 251 -30.68 30.36 -31.54
N GLU A 252 -31.92 30.83 -31.61
CA GLU A 252 -32.36 31.74 -32.65
C GLU A 252 -32.08 33.17 -32.16
N ASP A 253 -31.34 33.90 -32.99
CA ASP A 253 -31.12 35.34 -32.88
C ASP A 253 -32.39 36.06 -33.38
N GLU A 254 -32.96 36.93 -32.56
CA GLU A 254 -33.72 38.13 -32.95
C GLU A 254 -33.60 39.21 -31.85
#